data_AF-A0AB37UGH9-F1
#
_entry.id   AF-A0AB37UGH9-F1
#
_cell.length_a   1.000
_cell.length_b   1.000
_cell.length_c   1.000
_cell.angle_alpha   90.00
_cell.angle_beta   90.00
_cell.angle_gamma   90.00
#
_symmetry.space_group_name_H-M   'P 1'
#
loop_
_entity.id
_entity.type
_entity.pdbx_description
1 polymer ?
#
loop_
_entity_poly.entity_id
_entity_poly.type
_entity_poly.pdbx_seq_one_letter_code
_entity_poly.pdbx_strand_id
1 'polypeptide(L)'
;MKPILTNLGLLAVSLFLASCTGVQEQASQLKDKANQAQNVAQQAQDVASKTTTALGNLGNLKETIRPLTDGAAQTLSAVKAGNFTAAQTEFTKLQDGWKGLESTLKTVSPDATKTIGEKITTIATDLKSGSPNVAKLTTELQRLSTAFNSLVTNSTSAIATNTSTTETANSNATAIQSNLLAMKDELAKATTAVESQDFATAKTAFGAARQTWYEFGGSVKQKSPDTYQRLEAGVQDVNSGLSKAQPPRDTVLTSLKTLSTDLDGVK
;
A
#
# COMPACT_ATOMS: atom_id res chain seq x y z
N MET A 1 -74.25 -26.49 55.80
CA MET A 1 -74.74 -25.16 55.38
C MET A 1 -74.46 -25.00 53.89
N LYS A 2 -75.41 -24.41 53.15
CA LYS A 2 -75.41 -24.20 51.68
C LYS A 2 -74.53 -22.97 51.31
N PRO A 3 -74.35 -22.61 50.01
CA PRO A 3 -73.07 -22.49 49.27
C PRO A 3 -72.64 -21.03 48.99
N ILE A 4 -71.48 -20.77 48.36
CA ILE A 4 -71.26 -19.64 47.42
C ILE A 4 -70.24 -20.03 46.31
N LEU A 5 -70.62 -19.77 45.06
CA LEU A 5 -69.86 -19.78 43.80
C LEU A 5 -69.19 -18.41 43.56
N THR A 6 -67.99 -18.39 42.96
CA THR A 6 -67.54 -17.45 41.87
C THR A 6 -66.10 -17.85 41.49
N ASN A 7 -65.83 -18.45 40.31
CA ASN A 7 -65.73 -17.92 38.94
C ASN A 7 -64.40 -17.20 38.62
N LEU A 8 -63.88 -17.54 37.42
CA LEU A 8 -63.00 -16.78 36.52
C LEU A 8 -61.47 -16.90 36.69
N GLY A 9 -60.80 -17.40 35.63
CA GLY A 9 -59.39 -17.13 35.39
C GLY A 9 -58.64 -18.15 34.53
N LEU A 10 -59.07 -18.32 33.28
CA LEU A 10 -58.24 -18.80 32.16
C LEU A 10 -56.91 -18.02 32.14
N LEU A 11 -55.75 -18.66 32.03
CA LEU A 11 -54.55 -18.09 31.38
C LEU A 11 -53.50 -19.17 31.06
N ALA A 12 -53.58 -19.64 29.82
CA ALA A 12 -52.50 -19.99 28.91
C ALA A 12 -51.20 -20.60 29.49
N VAL A 13 -51.10 -21.93 29.41
CA VAL A 13 -49.83 -22.60 29.09
C VAL A 13 -49.56 -22.33 27.61
N SER A 14 -48.79 -21.28 27.31
CA SER A 14 -48.36 -20.99 25.93
C SER A 14 -47.03 -20.24 25.90
N LEU A 15 -45.98 -20.82 26.45
CA LEU A 15 -44.62 -20.40 26.12
C LEU A 15 -43.71 -21.61 26.24
N PHE A 16 -43.43 -22.29 25.12
CA PHE A 16 -42.15 -22.95 24.80
C PHE A 16 -42.28 -23.74 23.48
N LEU A 17 -42.65 -23.05 22.39
CA LEU A 17 -42.45 -23.58 21.02
C LEU A 17 -41.79 -22.55 20.07
N ALA A 18 -41.38 -21.39 20.58
CA ALA A 18 -40.71 -20.36 19.77
C ALA A 18 -39.17 -20.36 19.90
N SER A 19 -38.56 -21.34 20.58
CA SER A 19 -37.12 -21.31 20.93
C SER A 19 -36.23 -22.32 20.20
N CYS A 20 -36.76 -23.24 19.38
CA CYS A 20 -35.90 -24.17 18.62
C CYS A 20 -35.50 -23.62 17.24
N THR A 21 -36.38 -22.87 16.58
CA THR A 21 -36.08 -22.25 15.27
C THR A 21 -35.00 -21.17 15.37
N GLY A 22 -35.00 -20.35 16.42
CA GLY A 22 -33.98 -19.31 16.61
C GLY A 22 -32.56 -19.86 16.88
N VAL A 23 -32.45 -20.98 17.59
CA VAL A 23 -31.14 -21.61 17.88
C VAL A 23 -30.58 -22.32 16.64
N GLN A 24 -31.44 -22.90 15.81
CA GLN A 24 -31.03 -23.56 14.56
C GLN A 24 -30.64 -22.57 13.46
N GLU A 25 -31.29 -21.41 13.41
CA GLU A 25 -30.91 -20.29 12.54
C GLU A 25 -29.53 -19.72 12.94
N GLN A 26 -29.28 -19.54 14.25
CA GLN A 26 -27.98 -19.06 14.76
C GLN A 26 -26.84 -20.05 14.50
N ALA A 27 -27.09 -21.36 14.65
CA ALA A 27 -26.10 -22.40 14.36
C ALA A 27 -25.72 -22.46 12.87
N SER A 28 -26.70 -22.23 11.98
CA SER A 28 -26.47 -22.20 10.53
C SER A 28 -25.67 -20.96 10.12
N GLN A 29 -26.01 -19.79 10.67
CA GLN A 29 -25.25 -18.55 10.46
C GLN A 29 -23.81 -18.63 10.99
N LEU A 30 -23.58 -19.33 12.11
CA LEU A 30 -22.23 -19.56 12.65
C LEU A 30 -21.39 -20.47 11.75
N LYS A 31 -22.00 -21.50 11.15
CA LYS A 31 -21.33 -22.42 10.22
C LYS A 31 -20.96 -21.73 8.91
N ASP A 32 -21.82 -20.88 8.38
CA ASP A 32 -21.54 -20.12 7.16
C ASP A 32 -20.43 -19.08 7.38
N LYS A 33 -20.42 -18.42 8.56
CA LYS A 33 -19.32 -17.54 8.96
C LYS A 33 -18.00 -18.29 9.12
N ALA A 34 -18.01 -19.51 9.67
CA ALA A 34 -16.82 -20.33 9.81
C ALA A 34 -16.26 -20.77 8.45
N ASN A 35 -17.12 -21.20 7.53
CA ASN A 35 -16.72 -21.58 6.17
C ASN A 35 -16.21 -20.37 5.37
N GLN A 36 -16.80 -19.19 5.56
CA GLN A 36 -16.33 -17.95 4.97
C GLN A 36 -14.95 -17.57 5.54
N ALA A 37 -14.74 -17.68 6.84
CA ALA A 37 -13.45 -17.41 7.49
C ALA A 37 -12.35 -18.36 7.01
N GLN A 38 -12.68 -19.64 6.81
CA GLN A 38 -11.71 -20.65 6.35
C GLN A 38 -11.32 -20.46 4.87
N ASN A 39 -12.25 -20.07 4.01
CA ASN A 39 -11.95 -19.69 2.62
C ASN A 39 -11.07 -18.43 2.54
N VAL A 40 -11.33 -17.45 3.39
CA VAL A 40 -10.50 -16.23 3.49
C VAL A 40 -9.09 -16.58 3.98
N ALA A 41 -8.95 -17.49 4.95
CA ALA A 41 -7.65 -17.94 5.44
C ALA A 41 -6.84 -18.71 4.37
N GLN A 42 -7.49 -19.56 3.57
CA GLN A 42 -6.82 -20.30 2.50
C GLN A 42 -6.37 -19.39 1.35
N GLN A 43 -7.20 -18.40 1.00
CA GLN A 43 -6.83 -17.37 0.02
C GLN A 43 -5.65 -16.50 0.52
N ALA A 44 -5.62 -16.18 1.82
CA ALA A 44 -4.51 -15.43 2.41
C ALA A 44 -3.17 -16.18 2.35
N GLN A 45 -3.17 -17.51 2.53
CA GLN A 45 -1.96 -18.33 2.41
C GLN A 45 -1.44 -18.44 0.96
N ASP A 46 -2.35 -18.56 -0.01
CA ASP A 46 -1.99 -18.63 -1.43
C ASP A 46 -1.41 -17.29 -1.93
N VAL A 47 -2.00 -16.17 -1.49
CA VAL A 47 -1.48 -14.83 -1.76
C VAL A 47 -0.12 -14.62 -1.08
N ALA A 48 0.05 -14.98 0.20
CA ALA A 48 1.32 -14.85 0.89
C ALA A 48 2.46 -15.66 0.21
N SER A 49 2.13 -16.83 -0.33
CA SER A 49 3.08 -17.67 -1.07
C SER A 49 3.48 -17.03 -2.41
N LYS A 50 2.51 -16.43 -3.13
CA LYS A 50 2.75 -15.70 -4.38
C LYS A 50 3.54 -14.40 -4.15
N THR A 51 3.26 -13.65 -3.08
CA THR A 51 3.99 -12.43 -2.71
C THR A 51 5.42 -12.74 -2.28
N THR A 52 5.64 -13.80 -1.49
CA THR A 52 6.99 -14.26 -1.14
C THR A 52 7.78 -14.66 -2.38
N THR A 53 7.12 -15.34 -3.33
CA THR A 53 7.71 -15.71 -4.62
C THR A 53 8.01 -14.46 -5.47
N ALA A 54 7.12 -13.47 -5.52
CA ALA A 54 7.31 -12.23 -6.28
C ALA A 54 8.42 -11.34 -5.70
N LEU A 55 8.52 -11.22 -4.37
CA LEU A 55 9.60 -10.50 -3.68
C LEU A 55 10.94 -11.22 -3.80
N GLY A 56 10.95 -12.55 -3.68
CA GLY A 56 12.11 -13.37 -4.00
C GLY A 56 12.55 -13.19 -5.45
N ASN A 57 11.60 -13.19 -6.39
CA ASN A 57 11.86 -12.95 -7.80
C ASN A 57 12.36 -11.53 -8.08
N LEU A 58 11.92 -10.50 -7.34
CA LEU A 58 12.40 -9.13 -7.50
C LEU A 58 13.82 -8.93 -6.95
N GLY A 59 14.10 -9.49 -5.76
CA GLY A 59 15.45 -9.53 -5.19
C GLY A 59 16.40 -10.24 -6.14
N ASN A 60 16.00 -11.42 -6.62
CA ASN A 60 16.72 -12.18 -7.62
C ASN A 60 16.87 -11.38 -8.92
N LEU A 61 15.84 -10.67 -9.40
CA LEU A 61 15.88 -9.90 -10.64
C LEU A 61 16.88 -8.74 -10.56
N LYS A 62 16.89 -7.99 -9.45
CA LYS A 62 17.85 -6.90 -9.24
C LYS A 62 19.29 -7.42 -9.20
N GLU A 63 19.54 -8.51 -8.48
CA GLU A 63 20.85 -9.15 -8.45
C GLU A 63 21.25 -9.71 -9.82
N THR A 64 20.28 -10.23 -10.57
CA THR A 64 20.47 -10.82 -11.89
C THR A 64 20.74 -9.77 -12.98
N ILE A 65 20.13 -8.59 -12.90
CA ILE A 65 20.36 -7.49 -13.85
C ILE A 65 21.63 -6.69 -13.52
N ARG A 66 22.08 -6.68 -12.25
CA ARG A 66 23.26 -5.90 -11.81
C ARG A 66 24.50 -6.09 -12.70
N PRO A 67 24.91 -7.33 -13.05
CA PRO A 67 26.04 -7.54 -13.95
C PRO A 67 25.85 -6.93 -15.35
N LEU A 68 24.62 -6.83 -15.85
CA LEU A 68 24.31 -6.21 -17.14
C LEU A 68 24.46 -4.69 -17.07
N THR A 69 23.97 -4.08 -16.00
CA THR A 69 24.14 -2.64 -15.75
C THR A 69 25.62 -2.29 -15.59
N ASP A 70 26.38 -3.11 -14.85
CA ASP A 70 27.83 -2.95 -14.68
C ASP A 70 28.55 -3.08 -16.04
N GLY A 71 28.22 -4.10 -16.82
CA GLY A 71 28.78 -4.30 -18.17
C GLY A 71 28.49 -3.12 -19.12
N ALA A 72 27.31 -2.50 -19.03
CA ALA A 72 26.96 -1.33 -19.84
C ALA A 72 27.80 -0.11 -19.43
N ALA A 73 28.00 0.10 -18.14
CA ALA A 73 28.84 1.16 -17.60
C ALA A 73 30.33 0.97 -17.95
N GLN A 74 30.84 -0.26 -17.86
CA GLN A 74 32.21 -0.61 -18.22
C GLN A 74 32.45 -0.42 -19.73
N THR A 75 31.49 -0.86 -20.57
CA THR A 75 31.53 -0.63 -22.01
C THR A 75 31.55 0.87 -22.32
N LEU A 76 30.70 1.67 -21.65
CA LEU A 76 30.66 3.11 -21.82
C LEU A 76 31.98 3.79 -21.46
N SER A 77 32.60 3.39 -20.34
CA SER A 77 33.91 3.89 -19.94
C SER A 77 34.98 3.58 -20.99
N ALA A 78 34.99 2.37 -21.53
CA ALA A 78 35.94 1.98 -22.58
C ALA A 78 35.70 2.74 -23.91
N VAL A 79 34.45 2.95 -24.31
CA VAL A 79 34.08 3.78 -25.47
C VAL A 79 34.58 5.21 -25.30
N LYS A 80 34.37 5.82 -24.13
CA LYS A 80 34.85 7.19 -23.85
C LYS A 80 36.37 7.30 -23.85
N ALA A 81 37.07 6.21 -23.48
CA ALA A 81 38.53 6.13 -23.55
C ALA A 81 39.05 5.80 -24.96
N GLY A 82 38.18 5.60 -25.95
CA GLY A 82 38.56 5.16 -27.30
C GLY A 82 39.10 3.72 -27.35
N ASN A 83 38.98 2.95 -26.27
CA ASN A 83 39.44 1.56 -26.20
C ASN A 83 38.35 0.61 -26.68
N PHE A 84 38.19 0.51 -28.00
CA PHE A 84 37.12 -0.29 -28.61
C PHE A 84 37.31 -1.80 -28.43
N THR A 85 38.55 -2.28 -28.27
CA THR A 85 38.81 -3.68 -27.92
C THR A 85 38.24 -4.02 -26.55
N ALA A 86 38.54 -3.20 -25.53
CA ALA A 86 37.96 -3.39 -24.21
C ALA A 86 36.44 -3.20 -24.22
N ALA A 87 35.92 -2.22 -24.97
CA ALA A 87 34.48 -2.02 -25.12
C ALA A 87 33.79 -3.26 -25.71
N GLN A 88 34.35 -3.87 -26.76
CA GLN A 88 33.82 -5.10 -27.34
C GLN A 88 33.88 -6.27 -26.35
N THR A 89 34.97 -6.40 -25.58
CA THR A 89 35.09 -7.45 -24.56
C THR A 89 34.01 -7.31 -23.48
N GLU A 90 33.85 -6.13 -22.89
CA GLU A 90 32.85 -5.91 -21.84
C GLU A 90 31.42 -6.02 -22.39
N PHE A 91 31.20 -5.53 -23.61
CA PHE A 91 29.90 -5.64 -24.24
C PHE A 91 29.52 -7.09 -24.57
N THR A 92 30.49 -7.93 -24.94
CA THR A 92 30.24 -9.36 -25.19
C THR A 92 29.78 -10.07 -23.91
N LYS A 93 30.40 -9.78 -22.75
CA LYS A 93 29.96 -10.32 -21.47
C LYS A 93 28.52 -9.90 -21.13
N LEU A 94 28.18 -8.63 -21.41
CA LEU A 94 26.81 -8.14 -21.28
C LEU A 94 25.85 -8.89 -22.20
N GLN A 95 26.21 -9.09 -23.47
CA GLN A 95 25.38 -9.83 -24.42
C GLN A 95 25.11 -11.26 -23.96
N ASP A 96 26.13 -11.94 -23.42
CA ASP A 96 25.98 -13.31 -22.95
C ASP A 96 25.14 -13.38 -21.68
N GLY A 97 25.32 -12.44 -20.74
CA GLY A 97 24.43 -12.29 -19.60
C GLY A 97 22.98 -12.01 -20.01
N TRP A 98 22.77 -11.16 -21.03
CA TRP A 98 21.43 -10.84 -21.53
C TRP A 98 20.73 -12.05 -22.15
N LYS A 99 21.42 -12.86 -22.96
CA LYS A 99 20.84 -14.08 -23.57
C LYS A 99 20.29 -15.05 -22.52
N GLY A 100 20.97 -15.16 -21.38
CA GLY A 100 20.52 -16.00 -20.26
C GLY A 100 19.21 -15.52 -19.61
N LEU A 101 18.83 -14.25 -19.81
CA LEU A 101 17.69 -13.60 -19.16
C LEU A 101 16.55 -13.27 -20.12
N GLU A 102 16.86 -13.15 -21.41
CA GLU A 102 15.92 -12.71 -22.43
C GLU A 102 14.68 -13.60 -22.48
N SER A 103 14.82 -14.93 -22.40
CA SER A 103 13.69 -15.87 -22.43
C SER A 103 12.77 -15.70 -21.22
N THR A 104 13.36 -15.53 -20.04
CA THR A 104 12.63 -15.30 -18.79
C THR A 104 11.92 -13.95 -18.80
N LEU A 105 12.54 -12.91 -19.34
CA LEU A 105 11.97 -11.57 -19.38
C LEU A 105 10.92 -11.39 -20.47
N LYS A 106 10.98 -12.14 -21.57
CA LYS A 106 9.97 -12.11 -22.63
C LYS A 106 8.55 -12.41 -22.12
N THR A 107 8.43 -13.29 -21.13
CA THR A 107 7.12 -13.68 -20.56
C THR A 107 6.59 -12.62 -19.60
N VAL A 108 7.46 -11.93 -18.88
CA VAL A 108 7.10 -10.97 -17.82
C VAL A 108 7.03 -9.53 -18.33
N SER A 109 7.85 -9.17 -19.31
CA SER A 109 7.99 -7.81 -19.83
C SER A 109 8.43 -7.81 -21.29
N PRO A 110 7.56 -8.25 -22.23
CA PRO A 110 7.91 -8.43 -23.64
C PRO A 110 8.40 -7.15 -24.31
N ASP A 111 7.75 -6.01 -24.05
CA ASP A 111 8.12 -4.73 -24.67
C ASP A 111 9.47 -4.20 -24.18
N ALA A 112 9.73 -4.31 -22.87
CA ALA A 112 11.03 -3.95 -22.30
C ALA A 112 12.13 -4.86 -22.84
N THR A 113 11.86 -6.16 -22.95
CA THR A 113 12.80 -7.15 -23.48
C THR A 113 13.13 -6.88 -24.95
N LYS A 114 12.12 -6.57 -25.76
CA LYS A 114 12.30 -6.16 -27.16
C LYS A 114 13.16 -4.89 -27.26
N THR A 115 12.81 -3.85 -26.49
CA THR A 115 13.53 -2.56 -26.49
C THR A 115 15.00 -2.74 -26.12
N ILE A 116 15.29 -3.52 -25.08
CA ILE A 116 16.65 -3.81 -24.63
C ILE A 116 17.42 -4.60 -25.71
N GLY A 117 16.80 -5.63 -26.30
CA GLY A 117 17.41 -6.43 -27.37
C GLY A 117 17.78 -5.62 -28.62
N GLU A 118 16.91 -4.70 -29.04
CA GLU A 118 17.16 -3.78 -30.16
C GLU A 118 18.36 -2.85 -29.89
N LYS A 119 18.45 -2.33 -28.65
CA LYS A 119 19.60 -1.51 -28.23
C LYS A 119 20.89 -2.31 -28.20
N ILE A 120 20.84 -3.52 -27.65
CA ILE A 120 22.00 -4.41 -27.61
C ILE A 120 22.51 -4.70 -29.03
N THR A 121 21.61 -4.97 -29.97
CA THR A 121 21.94 -5.21 -31.38
C THR A 121 22.54 -3.97 -32.05
N THR A 122 21.98 -2.79 -31.78
CA THR A 122 22.46 -1.52 -32.33
C THR A 122 23.88 -1.21 -31.86
N ILE A 123 24.16 -1.38 -30.56
CA ILE A 123 25.48 -1.15 -29.97
C ILE A 123 26.48 -2.20 -30.48
N ALA A 124 26.10 -3.48 -30.54
CA ALA A 124 26.95 -4.55 -31.07
C ALA A 124 27.39 -4.26 -32.52
N THR A 125 26.46 -3.78 -33.34
CA THR A 125 26.72 -3.46 -34.75
C THR A 125 27.71 -2.30 -34.88
N ASP A 126 27.51 -1.25 -34.08
CA ASP A 126 28.36 -0.06 -34.11
C ASP A 126 29.77 -0.35 -33.56
N LEU A 127 29.88 -1.11 -32.46
CA LEU A 127 31.16 -1.54 -31.89
C LEU A 127 31.99 -2.43 -32.83
N LYS A 128 31.33 -3.23 -33.68
CA LYS A 128 31.97 -4.11 -34.68
C LYS A 128 32.28 -3.40 -36.00
N SER A 129 31.81 -2.17 -36.18
CA SER A 129 32.11 -1.41 -37.39
C SER A 129 33.61 -1.04 -37.44
N GLY A 130 34.16 -0.87 -38.64
CA GLY A 130 35.57 -0.46 -38.82
C GLY A 130 35.89 0.95 -38.27
N SER A 131 34.86 1.74 -37.93
CA SER A 131 34.98 3.08 -37.36
C SER A 131 33.83 3.33 -36.37
N PRO A 132 33.91 2.79 -35.13
CA PRO A 132 32.83 2.92 -34.16
C PRO A 132 32.54 4.39 -33.81
N ASN A 133 31.26 4.76 -33.75
CA ASN A 133 30.85 6.13 -33.51
C ASN A 133 30.71 6.39 -32.01
N VAL A 134 31.71 7.06 -31.41
CA VAL A 134 31.77 7.33 -29.97
C VAL A 134 30.52 8.04 -29.44
N ALA A 135 30.01 9.04 -30.16
CA ALA A 135 28.84 9.82 -29.71
C ALA A 135 27.55 8.97 -29.72
N LYS A 136 27.37 8.19 -30.79
CA LYS A 136 26.25 7.26 -30.91
C LYS A 136 26.32 6.16 -29.86
N LEU A 137 27.48 5.54 -29.67
CA LEU A 137 27.71 4.50 -28.66
C LEU A 137 27.47 5.02 -27.24
N THR A 138 27.96 6.22 -26.93
CA THR A 138 27.72 6.87 -25.64
C THR A 138 26.23 7.03 -25.38
N THR A 139 25.49 7.53 -26.36
CA THR A 139 24.04 7.75 -26.27
C THR A 139 23.29 6.44 -26.10
N GLU A 140 23.60 5.42 -26.91
CA GLU A 140 22.88 4.15 -26.83
C GLU A 140 23.22 3.36 -25.56
N LEU A 141 24.46 3.40 -25.07
CA LEU A 141 24.83 2.77 -23.80
C LEU A 141 24.15 3.43 -22.60
N GLN A 142 24.04 4.76 -22.58
CA GLN A 142 23.25 5.46 -21.56
C GLN A 142 21.77 5.05 -21.60
N ARG A 143 21.18 4.99 -22.80
CA ARG A 143 19.80 4.54 -22.97
C ARG A 143 19.61 3.08 -22.56
N LEU A 144 20.61 2.22 -22.80
CA LEU A 144 20.59 0.83 -22.37
C LEU A 144 20.62 0.72 -20.85
N SER A 145 21.50 1.46 -20.16
CA SER A 145 21.53 1.53 -18.69
C SER A 145 20.19 2.01 -18.12
N THR A 146 19.60 3.04 -18.73
CA THR A 146 18.26 3.51 -18.34
C THR A 146 17.20 2.41 -18.54
N ALA A 147 17.24 1.66 -19.65
CA ALA A 147 16.30 0.59 -19.90
C ALA A 147 16.41 -0.56 -18.88
N PHE A 148 17.63 -0.93 -18.46
CA PHE A 148 17.83 -1.90 -17.38
C PHE A 148 17.29 -1.40 -16.03
N ASN A 149 17.53 -0.14 -15.69
CA ASN A 149 16.99 0.45 -14.48
C ASN A 149 15.46 0.51 -14.51
N SER A 150 14.88 0.92 -15.65
CA SER A 150 13.43 0.93 -15.85
C SER A 150 12.82 -0.46 -15.76
N LEU A 151 13.52 -1.51 -16.20
CA LEU A 151 13.08 -2.89 -16.04
C LEU A 151 12.95 -3.24 -14.54
N VAL A 152 13.94 -2.89 -13.73
CA VAL A 152 13.90 -3.11 -12.27
C VAL A 152 12.78 -2.28 -11.61
N THR A 153 12.63 -1.00 -11.97
CA THR A 153 11.60 -0.13 -11.36
C THR A 153 10.19 -0.53 -11.80
N ASN A 154 9.99 -0.85 -13.08
CA ASN A 154 8.68 -1.23 -13.61
C ASN A 154 8.26 -2.61 -13.12
N SER A 155 9.18 -3.55 -12.91
CA SER A 155 8.87 -4.80 -12.20
C SER A 155 8.46 -4.52 -10.74
N THR A 156 9.09 -3.55 -10.08
CA THR A 156 8.68 -3.11 -8.72
C THR A 156 7.28 -2.49 -8.72
N SER A 157 6.95 -1.67 -9.73
CA SER A 157 5.63 -1.06 -9.90
C SER A 157 4.56 -2.06 -10.34
N ALA A 158 4.89 -3.05 -11.16
CA ALA A 158 4.01 -4.14 -11.58
C ALA A 158 3.67 -5.08 -10.41
N ILE A 159 4.62 -5.29 -9.48
CA ILE A 159 4.35 -5.96 -8.20
C ILE A 159 3.41 -5.08 -7.37
N ALA A 160 3.65 -3.77 -7.29
CA ALA A 160 2.75 -2.83 -6.59
C ALA A 160 1.34 -2.70 -7.23
N THR A 161 1.17 -3.06 -8.51
CA THR A 161 -0.13 -3.02 -9.22
C THR A 161 -0.82 -4.37 -9.33
N ASN A 162 -0.10 -5.50 -9.33
CA ASN A 162 -0.69 -6.84 -9.21
C ASN A 162 -1.00 -7.23 -7.74
N THR A 163 -0.49 -6.46 -6.79
CA THR A 163 -0.94 -6.33 -5.40
C THR A 163 -2.34 -5.68 -5.29
N SER A 164 -2.84 -4.99 -6.32
CA SER A 164 -4.06 -4.17 -6.24
C SER A 164 -5.40 -4.91 -6.29
N THR A 165 -5.46 -6.24 -6.36
CA THR A 165 -6.76 -6.93 -6.28
C THR A 165 -7.03 -7.62 -4.95
N THR A 166 -6.05 -7.78 -4.05
CA THR A 166 -6.32 -8.33 -2.69
C THR A 166 -5.41 -7.86 -1.53
N GLU A 167 -4.33 -7.10 -1.75
CA GLU A 167 -3.47 -6.58 -0.65
C GLU A 167 -3.96 -5.22 -0.08
N THR A 168 -5.04 -4.65 -0.61
CA THR A 168 -5.72 -3.44 -0.10
C THR A 168 -6.41 -3.65 1.26
N ALA A 169 -6.50 -4.89 1.76
CA ALA A 169 -7.12 -5.14 3.06
C ALA A 169 -6.11 -5.09 4.23
N ASN A 170 -4.94 -5.74 4.14
CA ASN A 170 -4.10 -6.01 5.33
C ASN A 170 -2.89 -5.08 5.52
N SER A 171 -2.19 -4.67 4.45
CA SER A 171 -1.13 -3.64 4.54
C SER A 171 -1.72 -2.24 4.70
N ASN A 172 -2.89 -2.00 4.09
CA ASN A 172 -3.71 -0.84 4.38
C ASN A 172 -4.29 -0.89 5.80
N ALA A 173 -4.74 -2.03 6.34
CA ALA A 173 -5.17 -2.08 7.75
C ALA A 173 -4.02 -1.75 8.71
N THR A 174 -2.82 -2.26 8.46
CA THR A 174 -1.64 -1.98 9.31
C THR A 174 -1.15 -0.53 9.16
N ALA A 175 -1.13 0.03 7.94
CA ALA A 175 -0.77 1.43 7.71
C ALA A 175 -1.85 2.41 8.19
N ILE A 176 -3.14 2.10 8.00
CA ILE A 176 -4.27 2.86 8.56
C ILE A 176 -4.19 2.81 10.09
N GLN A 177 -3.91 1.64 10.69
CA GLN A 177 -3.77 1.51 12.14
C GLN A 177 -2.59 2.31 12.68
N SER A 178 -1.44 2.30 12.00
CA SER A 178 -0.26 3.10 12.36
C SER A 178 -0.54 4.59 12.25
N ASN A 179 -1.17 5.03 11.15
CA ASN A 179 -1.52 6.44 10.94
C ASN A 179 -2.63 6.89 11.89
N LEU A 180 -3.55 5.99 12.26
CA LEU A 180 -4.59 6.25 13.26
C LEU A 180 -3.99 6.46 14.65
N LEU A 181 -3.01 5.63 15.04
CA LEU A 181 -2.28 5.79 16.30
C LEU A 181 -1.47 7.09 16.31
N ALA A 182 -0.74 7.37 15.23
CA ALA A 182 0.03 8.61 15.11
C ALA A 182 -0.87 9.86 15.19
N MET A 183 -2.03 9.85 14.51
CA MET A 183 -2.99 10.95 14.60
C MET A 183 -3.57 11.10 16.02
N LYS A 184 -3.88 9.99 16.71
CA LYS A 184 -4.36 10.02 18.10
C LYS A 184 -3.31 10.59 19.06
N ASP A 185 -2.05 10.22 18.91
CA ASP A 185 -0.96 10.74 19.73
C ASP A 185 -0.80 12.26 19.55
N GLU A 186 -0.86 12.75 18.30
CA GLU A 186 -0.79 14.19 18.03
C GLU A 186 -2.03 14.96 18.53
N LEU A 187 -3.23 14.36 18.47
CA LEU A 187 -4.43 14.95 19.07
C LEU A 187 -4.37 14.99 20.61
N ALA A 188 -3.77 13.98 21.24
CA ALA A 188 -3.54 13.97 22.69
C ALA A 188 -2.56 15.06 23.11
N LYS A 189 -1.47 15.26 22.35
CA LYS A 189 -0.52 16.37 22.54
C LYS A 189 -1.21 17.73 22.37
N ALA A 190 -2.02 17.89 21.31
CA ALA A 190 -2.78 19.12 21.09
C ALA A 190 -3.77 19.39 22.24
N THR A 191 -4.46 18.36 22.73
CA THR A 191 -5.38 18.46 23.88
C THR A 191 -4.64 18.92 25.14
N THR A 192 -3.52 18.28 25.48
CA THR A 192 -2.69 18.64 26.64
C THR A 192 -2.19 20.10 26.56
N ALA A 193 -1.79 20.53 25.36
CA ALA A 193 -1.33 21.89 25.11
C ALA A 193 -2.46 22.92 25.27
N VAL A 194 -3.67 22.64 24.74
CA VAL A 194 -4.85 23.49 24.95
C VAL A 194 -5.26 23.52 26.42
N GLU A 195 -5.18 22.39 27.13
CA GLU A 195 -5.45 22.34 28.58
C GLU A 195 -4.52 23.26 29.37
N SER A 196 -3.25 23.29 28.98
CA SER A 196 -2.18 24.14 29.52
C SER A 196 -2.17 25.57 28.97
N GLN A 197 -3.14 25.93 28.11
CA GLN A 197 -3.23 27.22 27.39
C GLN A 197 -2.03 27.54 26.48
N ASP A 198 -1.22 26.55 26.12
CA ASP A 198 -0.15 26.66 25.13
C ASP A 198 -0.70 26.44 23.71
N PHE A 199 -1.31 27.50 23.16
CA PHE A 199 -1.91 27.43 21.84
C PHE A 199 -0.91 27.36 20.69
N ALA A 200 0.36 27.71 20.92
CA ALA A 200 1.41 27.58 19.91
C ALA A 200 1.77 26.10 19.70
N THR A 201 2.01 25.39 20.80
CA THR A 201 2.25 23.93 20.76
C THR A 201 1.00 23.19 20.27
N ALA A 202 -0.20 23.62 20.67
CA ALA A 202 -1.45 23.02 20.17
C ALA A 202 -1.59 23.12 18.64
N LYS A 203 -1.24 24.27 18.04
CA LYS A 203 -1.26 24.45 16.58
C LYS A 203 -0.26 23.55 15.87
N THR A 204 0.95 23.41 16.40
CA THR A 204 1.99 22.54 15.84
C THR A 204 1.56 21.08 15.89
N ALA A 205 1.12 20.58 17.05
CA ALA A 205 0.67 19.21 17.22
C ALA A 205 -0.57 18.91 16.34
N PHE A 206 -1.54 19.82 16.30
CA PHE A 206 -2.71 19.65 15.43
C PHE A 206 -2.35 19.71 13.93
N GLY A 207 -1.35 20.51 13.54
CA GLY A 207 -0.80 20.51 12.19
C GLY A 207 -0.20 19.17 11.79
N ALA A 208 0.53 18.51 12.71
CA ALA A 208 1.04 17.16 12.51
C ALA A 208 -0.10 16.12 12.39
N ALA A 209 -1.11 16.20 13.27
CA ALA A 209 -2.31 15.35 13.17
C ALA A 209 -3.02 15.50 11.81
N ARG A 210 -3.12 16.73 11.29
CA ARG A 210 -3.72 17.02 9.98
C ARG A 210 -2.88 16.48 8.82
N GLN A 211 -1.56 16.55 8.92
CA GLN A 211 -0.67 15.96 7.93
C GLN A 211 -0.88 14.45 7.84
N THR A 212 -0.94 13.77 8.98
CA THR A 212 -1.27 12.33 9.03
C THR A 212 -2.65 12.06 8.44
N TRP A 213 -3.68 12.86 8.77
CA TRP A 213 -5.02 12.73 8.17
C TRP A 213 -5.00 12.78 6.63
N TYR A 214 -4.19 13.65 6.01
CA TYR A 214 -4.09 13.69 4.55
C TYR A 214 -3.51 12.41 3.94
N GLU A 215 -2.65 11.70 4.67
CA GLU A 215 -2.01 10.47 4.19
C GLU A 215 -2.98 9.27 4.17
N PHE A 216 -3.97 9.21 5.08
CA PHE A 216 -4.90 8.06 5.16
C PHE A 216 -6.39 8.42 5.01
N GLY A 217 -6.78 9.69 4.98
CA GLY A 217 -8.18 10.13 4.89
C GLY A 217 -8.88 9.64 3.62
N GLY A 218 -8.15 9.53 2.51
CA GLY A 218 -8.66 8.91 1.27
C GLY A 218 -9.05 7.45 1.45
N SER A 219 -8.33 6.70 2.29
CA SER A 219 -8.63 5.30 2.62
C SER A 219 -9.83 5.18 3.56
N VAL A 220 -9.97 6.10 4.54
CA VAL A 220 -11.16 6.17 5.41
C VAL A 220 -12.40 6.51 4.60
N LYS A 221 -12.31 7.46 3.66
CA LYS A 221 -13.42 7.84 2.77
C LYS A 221 -13.97 6.67 1.96
N GLN A 222 -13.09 5.77 1.51
CA GLN A 222 -13.50 4.60 0.73
C GLN A 222 -14.19 3.53 1.59
N LYS A 223 -13.73 3.30 2.83
CA LYS A 223 -14.23 2.22 3.70
C LYS A 223 -15.39 2.64 4.61
N SER A 224 -15.35 3.88 5.08
CA SER A 224 -16.25 4.43 6.11
C SER A 224 -16.60 5.89 5.76
N PRO A 225 -17.39 6.14 4.69
CA PRO A 225 -17.67 7.50 4.21
C PRO A 225 -18.34 8.40 5.26
N ASP A 226 -19.24 7.84 6.09
CA ASP A 226 -19.89 8.59 7.16
C ASP A 226 -18.89 8.99 8.27
N THR A 227 -17.97 8.09 8.61
CA THR A 227 -16.89 8.39 9.57
C THR A 227 -15.93 9.43 8.99
N TYR A 228 -15.61 9.33 7.70
CA TYR A 228 -14.80 10.33 7.01
C TYR A 228 -15.43 11.73 7.07
N GLN A 229 -16.74 11.85 6.83
CA GLN A 229 -17.43 13.14 6.90
C GLN A 229 -17.39 13.76 8.31
N ARG A 230 -17.59 12.95 9.36
CA ARG A 230 -17.47 13.44 10.75
C ARG A 230 -16.04 13.85 11.10
N LEU A 231 -15.05 13.07 10.69
CA LEU A 231 -13.64 13.38 10.89
C LEU A 231 -13.21 14.65 10.16
N GLU A 232 -13.62 14.82 8.90
CA GLU A 232 -13.32 16.03 8.11
C GLU A 232 -13.93 17.28 8.76
N ALA A 233 -15.18 17.20 9.21
CA ALA A 233 -15.84 18.28 9.93
C ALA A 233 -15.12 18.60 11.26
N GLY A 234 -14.76 17.57 12.05
CA GLY A 234 -14.02 17.74 13.29
C GLY A 234 -12.63 18.36 13.09
N VAL A 235 -11.90 17.97 12.03
CA VAL A 235 -10.63 18.59 11.64
C VAL A 235 -10.84 20.06 11.28
N GLN A 236 -11.89 20.39 10.54
CA GLN A 236 -12.21 21.78 10.18
C GLN A 236 -12.56 22.64 11.41
N ASP A 237 -13.34 22.10 12.34
CA ASP A 237 -13.76 22.81 13.56
C ASP A 237 -12.57 23.11 14.49
N VAL A 238 -11.70 22.13 14.70
CA VAL A 238 -10.46 22.33 15.49
C VAL A 238 -9.54 23.33 14.80
N ASN A 239 -9.36 23.22 13.47
CA ASN A 239 -8.54 24.16 12.71
C ASN A 239 -9.07 25.59 12.81
N SER A 240 -10.38 25.77 12.66
CA SER A 240 -11.07 27.06 12.77
C SER A 240 -10.92 27.65 14.18
N GLY A 241 -11.10 26.83 15.22
CA GLY A 241 -10.95 27.25 16.61
C GLY A 241 -9.53 27.68 16.95
N LEU A 242 -8.52 26.88 16.59
CA LEU A 242 -7.12 27.17 16.85
C LEU A 242 -6.61 28.37 16.04
N SER A 243 -7.15 28.62 14.85
CA SER A 243 -6.71 29.73 13.98
C SER A 243 -7.12 31.12 14.47
N LYS A 244 -8.03 31.22 15.45
CA LYS A 244 -8.47 32.51 16.01
C LYS A 244 -7.34 33.19 16.77
N ALA A 245 -7.35 34.53 16.78
CA ALA A 245 -6.38 35.34 17.53
C ALA A 245 -6.39 35.00 19.03
N GLN A 246 -7.58 34.71 19.57
CA GLN A 246 -7.77 34.14 20.89
C GLN A 246 -8.58 32.85 20.75
N PRO A 247 -7.93 31.67 20.76
CA PRO A 247 -8.62 30.40 20.62
C PRO A 247 -9.61 30.15 21.78
N PRO A 248 -10.88 29.80 21.49
CA PRO A 248 -11.88 29.51 22.50
C PRO A 248 -11.60 28.14 23.13
N ARG A 249 -10.83 28.13 24.23
CA ARG A 249 -10.28 26.93 24.88
C ARG A 249 -11.28 25.78 24.99
N ASP A 250 -12.43 26.01 25.63
CA ASP A 250 -13.38 24.92 25.93
C ASP A 250 -14.05 24.37 24.67
N THR A 251 -14.30 25.23 23.67
CA THR A 251 -14.78 24.81 22.35
C THR A 251 -13.73 23.97 21.64
N VAL A 252 -12.46 24.40 21.62
CA VAL A 252 -11.37 23.65 20.99
C VAL A 252 -11.14 22.31 21.67
N LEU A 253 -11.19 22.25 23.01
CA LEU A 253 -11.09 20.99 23.76
C LEU A 253 -12.24 20.04 23.45
N THR A 254 -13.46 20.57 23.35
CA THR A 254 -14.63 19.77 22.97
C THR A 254 -14.44 19.18 21.58
N SER A 255 -14.06 20.00 20.59
CA SER A 255 -13.82 19.54 19.21
C SER A 255 -12.67 18.53 19.11
N LEU A 256 -11.57 18.71 19.85
CA LEU A 256 -10.46 17.75 19.89
C LEU A 256 -10.88 16.39 20.48
N LYS A 257 -11.67 16.40 21.55
CA LYS A 257 -12.20 15.16 22.17
C LYS A 257 -13.19 14.44 21.27
N THR A 258 -14.08 15.18 20.62
CA THR A 258 -15.00 14.63 19.63
C THR A 258 -14.24 14.01 18.46
N LEU A 259 -13.26 14.73 17.90
CA LEU A 259 -12.42 14.23 16.81
C LEU A 259 -11.66 12.95 17.21
N SER A 260 -11.09 12.91 18.42
CA SER A 260 -10.43 11.70 18.94
C SER A 260 -11.38 10.52 19.09
N THR A 261 -12.65 10.78 19.48
CA THR A 261 -13.69 9.75 19.62
C THR A 261 -14.14 9.25 18.24
N ASP A 262 -14.31 10.15 17.27
CA ASP A 262 -14.68 9.77 15.90
C ASP A 262 -13.59 8.90 15.23
N LEU A 263 -12.31 9.09 15.60
CA LEU A 263 -11.22 8.23 15.15
C LEU A 263 -11.32 6.79 15.66
N ASP A 264 -11.94 6.54 16.81
CA ASP A 264 -12.24 5.18 17.27
C ASP A 264 -13.30 4.48 16.40
N GLY A 265 -14.08 5.26 15.63
CA GLY A 265 -15.11 4.79 14.71
C GLY A 265 -14.59 4.42 13.31
N VAL A 266 -13.28 4.52 13.05
CA VAL A 266 -12.66 4.11 11.78
C VAL A 266 -12.65 2.58 11.69
N LYS A 267 -13.32 2.03 10.66
CA LYS A 267 -13.42 0.59 10.36
C LYS A 267 -12.66 0.22 9.09
#